data_AF-A0A9X2KSE6-F1
#
_entry.id   AF-A0A9X2KSE6-F1
#
_cell.length_a   1.000
_cell.length_b   1.000
_cell.length_c   1.000
_cell.angle_alpha   90.00
_cell.angle_beta   90.00
_cell.angle_gamma   90.00
#
_symmetry.space_group_name_H-M   'P 1'
#
loop_
_entity.id
_entity.type
_entity.pdbx_description
1 polymer ?
#
loop_
_entity_poly.entity_id
_entity_poly.type
_entity_poly.pdbx_seq_one_letter_code
_entity_poly.pdbx_strand_id
1 'polypeptide(L)' 'MSSIDWSMSAALANVTRGGNEVPEVTNLGDAVRAWLALDNGLQNEAVLRPEHAVVVDGETVTAFEGQAIRGLAERLG' A
#
# COMPACT_ATOMS: atom_id res chain seq x y z
N MET A 1 -1.63 14.77 -14.78
CA MET A 1 -0.80 13.74 -14.11
C MET A 1 -0.87 14.04 -12.63
N SER A 2 -1.80 13.42 -11.91
CA SER A 2 -1.87 13.58 -10.46
C SER A 2 -0.62 12.92 -9.87
N SER A 3 0.29 13.74 -9.36
CA SER A 3 1.48 13.25 -8.67
C SER A 3 1.00 12.67 -7.35
N ILE A 4 1.14 11.36 -7.19
CA ILE A 4 0.84 10.68 -5.93
C ILE A 4 1.81 11.23 -4.89
N ASP A 5 1.30 11.74 -3.77
CA ASP A 5 2.15 12.13 -2.66
C ASP A 5 2.61 10.88 -1.91
N TRP A 6 3.79 10.39 -2.26
CA TRP A 6 4.39 9.21 -1.65
C TRP A 6 4.83 9.40 -0.19
N SER A 7 4.90 10.66 0.27
CA SER A 7 5.31 11.01 1.63
C SER A 7 4.15 11.03 2.63
N MET A 8 2.89 11.02 2.13
CA MET A 8 1.70 10.97 2.99
C MET A 8 1.71 9.71 3.86
N SER A 9 1.08 9.77 5.03
CA SER A 9 0.95 8.59 5.89
C SER A 9 0.09 7.52 5.20
N ALA A 10 0.39 6.25 5.46
CA ALA A 10 -0.39 5.12 4.99
C ALA A 10 -0.28 3.97 5.98
N ALA A 11 -1.35 3.17 6.07
CA ALA A 11 -1.39 1.96 6.87
C ALA A 11 -1.40 0.73 5.96
N LEU A 12 -0.45 -0.18 6.15
CA LEU A 12 -0.45 -1.51 5.54
C LEU A 12 -0.92 -2.53 6.60
N ALA A 13 -2.10 -3.09 6.42
CA ALA A 13 -2.72 -4.07 7.30
C ALA A 13 -2.63 -5.50 6.73
N ASN A 14 -2.99 -6.48 7.56
CA ASN A 14 -2.94 -7.92 7.26
C ASN A 14 -1.52 -8.41 6.91
N VAL A 15 -0.53 -7.82 7.59
CA VAL A 15 0.87 -8.21 7.51
C VAL A 15 1.32 -8.76 8.87
N THR A 16 1.98 -9.90 8.87
CA THR A 16 2.53 -10.50 10.09
C THR A 16 3.98 -10.04 10.30
N ARG A 17 4.27 -9.46 11.46
CA ARG A 17 5.65 -9.14 11.87
C ARG A 17 5.97 -9.95 13.12
N GLY A 18 6.88 -10.91 13.00
CA GLY A 18 7.26 -11.79 14.12
C GLY A 18 6.10 -12.64 14.66
N GLY A 19 5.13 -12.99 13.80
CA GLY A 19 4.00 -13.87 14.15
C GLY A 19 2.73 -13.17 14.64
N ASN A 20 2.72 -11.84 14.76
CA ASN A 20 1.51 -11.07 15.09
C ASN A 20 1.09 -10.21 13.89
N GLU A 21 -0.21 -10.17 13.62
CA GLU A 21 -0.82 -9.27 12.64
C GLU A 21 -0.86 -7.86 13.23
N VAL A 22 -0.07 -6.95 12.67
CA VAL A 22 0.02 -5.56 13.16
C VAL A 22 -0.03 -4.62 11.95
N PRO A 23 -0.96 -3.66 11.92
CA PRO A 23 -0.94 -2.64 10.88
C PRO A 23 0.33 -1.79 10.99
N GLU A 24 1.08 -1.74 9.90
CA GLU A 24 2.28 -0.91 9.78
C GLU A 24 1.88 0.46 9.25
N VAL A 25 2.10 1.50 10.07
CA VAL A 25 1.88 2.89 9.66
C VAL A 25 3.23 3.50 9.31
N THR A 26 3.38 3.89 8.05
CA THR A 26 4.58 4.54 7.49
C THR A 26 4.16 5.49 6.36
N ASN A 27 5.08 6.06 5.58
CA ASN A 27 4.68 6.79 4.39
C ASN A 27 4.22 5.84 3.27
N LEU A 28 3.40 6.33 2.34
CA LEU A 28 2.81 5.54 1.27
C LEU A 28 3.87 4.81 0.43
N GLY A 29 4.98 5.46 0.12
CA GLY A 29 6.07 4.82 -0.64
C GLY A 29 6.69 3.63 0.09
N ASP A 30 6.98 3.78 1.38
CA ASP A 30 7.56 2.72 2.19
C ASP A 30 6.57 1.61 2.49
N ALA A 31 5.28 1.91 2.63
CA ALA A 31 4.23 0.91 2.76
C ALA A 31 4.11 0.03 1.51
N VAL A 32 4.23 0.63 0.31
CA VAL A 32 4.26 -0.12 -0.96
C VAL A 32 5.53 -0.97 -1.08
N ARG A 33 6.69 -0.45 -0.65
CA ARG A 33 7.94 -1.25 -0.61
C ARG A 33 7.88 -2.40 0.39
N ALA A 34 7.26 -2.18 1.55
CA ALA A 34 7.03 -3.22 2.54
C ALA A 34 6.13 -4.32 1.98
N TRP A 35 5.07 -3.95 1.25
CA TRP A 35 4.21 -4.90 0.55
C TRP A 35 4.97 -5.75 -0.47
N LEU A 36 5.85 -5.15 -1.28
CA LEU A 36 6.67 -5.88 -2.26
C LEU A 36 7.62 -6.91 -1.62
N ALA A 37 7.99 -6.72 -0.36
CA ALA A 37 8.86 -7.63 0.39
C ALA A 37 8.10 -8.79 1.07
N LEU A 38 6.77 -8.78 1.06
CA LEU A 38 5.94 -9.86 1.59
C LEU A 38 5.96 -11.08 0.66
N ASP A 39 5.75 -12.26 1.23
CA ASP A 39 5.44 -13.46 0.46
C ASP A 39 4.10 -13.33 -0.26
N ASN A 40 3.95 -14.01 -1.41
CA ASN A 40 2.76 -13.91 -2.28
C ASN A 40 1.42 -14.13 -1.56
N GLY A 41 1.37 -14.98 -0.53
CA GLY A 41 0.16 -15.20 0.28
C GLY A 41 -0.25 -13.92 1.02
N LEU A 42 0.67 -13.33 1.78
CA LEU A 42 0.46 -12.08 2.51
C LEU A 42 0.23 -10.90 1.59
N GLN A 43 0.89 -10.87 0.42
CA GLN A 43 0.62 -9.84 -0.59
C GLN A 43 -0.84 -9.81 -1.01
N ASN A 44 -1.50 -10.97 -1.15
CA ASN A 44 -2.90 -11.05 -1.58
C ASN A 44 -3.89 -10.67 -0.48
N GLU A 45 -3.51 -10.84 0.78
CA GLU A 45 -4.34 -10.52 1.95
C GLU A 45 -4.15 -9.08 2.42
N ALA A 46 -3.04 -8.43 2.05
CA ALA A 46 -2.68 -7.09 2.49
C ALA A 46 -3.68 -6.02 2.03
N VAL A 47 -3.91 -5.04 2.91
CA VAL A 47 -4.73 -3.86 2.62
C VAL A 47 -3.91 -2.61 2.91
N LEU A 48 -3.71 -1.77 1.91
CA LEU A 48 -3.01 -0.50 2.00
C LEU A 48 -4.01 0.66 2.00
N ARG A 49 -3.94 1.50 3.03
CA ARG A 49 -4.82 2.65 3.24
C ARG A 49 -4.00 3.94 3.34
N PRO A 50 -3.95 4.77 2.28
CA PRO A 50 -3.36 6.10 2.37
C PRO A 50 -4.19 7.02 3.27
N GLU A 51 -3.55 8.01 3.88
CA GLU A 51 -4.17 9.05 4.72
C GLU A 51 -5.19 9.88 3.93
N HIS A 52 -4.90 10.11 2.65
CA HIS A 52 -5.78 10.79 1.72
C HIS A 52 -6.02 9.93 0.48
N ALA A 53 -7.18 10.12 -0.15
CA ALA A 53 -7.51 9.40 -1.36
C ALA A 53 -6.50 9.70 -2.47
N VAL A 54 -6.06 8.65 -3.17
CA VAL A 54 -5.11 8.74 -4.28
C VAL A 54 -5.88 8.67 -5.59
N VAL A 55 -5.53 9.54 -6.54
CA VAL A 55 -6.12 9.50 -7.89
C VAL A 55 -5.28 8.60 -8.78
N VAL A 56 -5.84 7.47 -9.20
CA VAL A 56 -5.22 6.50 -10.12
C VAL A 56 -6.08 6.44 -11.37
N ASP A 57 -5.51 6.81 -12.52
CA ASP A 57 -6.21 6.82 -13.82
C ASP A 57 -7.54 7.59 -13.86
N GLY A 58 -7.64 8.63 -13.02
CA GLY A 58 -8.85 9.44 -12.88
C GLY A 58 -9.86 8.91 -11.86
N GLU A 59 -9.62 7.74 -11.28
CA GLU A 59 -10.41 7.17 -10.20
C GLU A 59 -9.84 7.57 -8.83
N THR A 60 -10.73 7.92 -7.89
CA THR A 60 -10.35 8.26 -6.52
C THR A 60 -10.38 6.99 -5.67
N VAL A 61 -9.20 6.53 -5.24
CA VAL A 61 -9.01 5.29 -4.50
C VAL A 61 -8.63 5.59 -3.05
N THR A 62 -9.35 4.99 -2.10
CA THR A 62 -9.13 5.18 -0.65
C THR A 62 -8.49 3.97 0.03
N ALA A 63 -8.43 2.83 -0.66
CA ALA A 63 -7.77 1.62 -0.21
C ALA A 63 -7.33 0.79 -1.42
N PHE A 64 -6.20 0.10 -1.30
CA PHE A 64 -5.70 -0.85 -2.27
C PHE A 64 -5.61 -2.22 -1.59
N GLU A 65 -6.18 -3.23 -2.24
CA GLU A 65 -6.23 -4.59 -1.69
C GLU A 65 -5.42 -5.53 -2.57
N GLY A 66 -4.62 -6.37 -1.93
CA GLY A 66 -3.94 -7.44 -2.61
C GLY A 66 -3.07 -6.95 -3.77
N GLN A 67 -3.28 -7.56 -4.93
CA GLN A 67 -2.57 -7.23 -6.16
C GLN A 67 -2.89 -5.84 -6.74
N ALA A 68 -3.92 -5.12 -6.25
CA ALA A 68 -4.12 -3.72 -6.64
C ALA A 68 -2.95 -2.82 -6.17
N ILE A 69 -2.27 -3.20 -5.09
CA ILE A 69 -1.07 -2.52 -4.59
C ILE A 69 0.09 -2.65 -5.60
N ARG A 70 0.12 -3.71 -6.42
CA ARG A 70 1.12 -3.88 -7.49
C ARG A 70 1.07 -2.76 -8.53
N GLY A 71 -0.14 -2.36 -8.95
CA GLY A 71 -0.32 -1.25 -9.88
C GLY A 71 0.14 0.09 -9.28
N LEU A 72 0.10 0.21 -7.96
CA LEU A 72 0.68 1.35 -7.25
C LEU A 72 2.22 1.25 -7.20
N ALA A 73 2.77 0.06 -6.96
CA ALA A 73 4.21 -0.20 -6.99
C ALA A 73 4.85 0.12 -8.34
N GLU A 74 4.19 -0.22 -9.44
CA GLU A 74 4.64 0.09 -10.80
C GLU A 74 4.76 1.61 -11.06
N ARG A 75 4.03 2.44 -10.30
CA ARG A 75 4.07 3.90 -10.38
C ARG A 75 5.10 4.54 -9.44
N LEU A 76 5.56 3.81 -8.42
CA LEU A 76 6.52 4.31 -7.42
C LEU A 76 7.92 4.52 -8.05
N GLY A 77 8.27 3.70 -9.06
CA GLY A 77 9.38 3.91 -10.00
C GLY A 77 10.67 4.49 -9.43
#